data_AF-A0AAJ1AG15-F1
#
_entry.id   AF-A0AAJ1AG15-F1
#
_cell.length_a   1.000
_cell.length_b   1.000
_cell.length_c   1.000
_cell.angle_alpha   90.00
_cell.angle_beta   90.00
_cell.angle_gamma   90.00
#
_symmetry.space_group_name_H-M   'P 1'
#
loop_
_entity.id
_entity.type
_entity.pdbx_description
1 polymer ?
#
loop_
_entity_poly.entity_id
_entity_poly.type
_entity_poly.pdbx_seq_one_letter_code
_entity_poly.pdbx_strand_id
1 'polypeptide(L)' 'MMATFPADGPKARAVKTLEQLGFRLVREGSHLTMVRENPDGTQISLTIPNHSDIRGSTLRTICIQVGITRDEFLKVYEEM' A
#
# COMPACT_ATOMS: atom_id res chain seq x y z
N MET A 1 -20.42 7.26 -3.73
CA MET A 1 -20.65 5.96 -3.04
C MET A 1 -19.43 5.68 -2.17
N MET A 2 -19.60 5.19 -0.95
CA MET A 2 -18.47 4.87 -0.08
C MET A 2 -17.80 3.59 -0.59
N ALA A 3 -16.76 3.71 -1.42
CA ALA A 3 -16.02 2.57 -1.90
C ALA A 3 -15.39 1.84 -0.69
N THR A 4 -15.59 0.53 -0.59
CA THR A 4 -14.96 -0.30 0.45
C THR A 4 -13.65 -0.84 -0.08
N PHE A 5 -12.64 -1.00 0.78
CA PHE A 5 -11.47 -1.78 0.38
C PHE A 5 -11.91 -3.21 -0.01
N PRO A 6 -11.23 -3.85 -0.97
CA PRO A 6 -11.45 -5.27 -1.26
C PRO A 6 -11.31 -6.11 0.02
N ALA A 7 -12.17 -7.11 0.19
CA ALA A 7 -12.17 -7.95 1.40
C ALA A 7 -10.81 -8.63 1.60
N ASP A 8 -10.30 -9.28 0.55
CA ASP A 8 -8.96 -9.83 0.45
C ASP A 8 -8.43 -9.55 -0.96
N GLY A 9 -7.24 -8.97 -1.05
CA GLY A 9 -6.61 -8.61 -2.32
C GLY A 9 -5.22 -9.26 -2.46
N PRO A 10 -4.79 -9.65 -3.67
CA PRO A 10 -3.45 -10.22 -3.85
C PRO A 10 -2.36 -9.24 -3.40
N LYS A 11 -1.41 -9.72 -2.59
CA LYS A 11 -0.23 -8.94 -2.14
C LYS A 11 0.46 -8.24 -3.30
N ALA A 12 0.67 -8.96 -4.40
CA ALA A 12 1.34 -8.43 -5.59
C ALA A 12 0.64 -7.18 -6.14
N ARG A 13 -0.71 -7.17 -6.17
CA ARG A 13 -1.47 -6.00 -6.65
C ARG A 13 -1.37 -4.83 -5.68
N ALA A 14 -1.41 -5.10 -4.37
CA ALA A 14 -1.25 -4.06 -3.36
C ALA A 14 0.16 -3.43 -3.39
N VAL A 15 1.21 -4.24 -3.51
CA VAL A 15 2.60 -3.77 -3.67
C VAL A 15 2.73 -2.91 -4.92
N LYS A 16 2.24 -3.39 -6.07
CA LYS A 16 2.28 -2.65 -7.33
C LYS A 16 1.52 -1.32 -7.25
N THR A 17 0.38 -1.30 -6.56
CA THR A 17 -0.40 -0.08 -6.29
C THR A 17 0.43 0.93 -5.49
N LEU A 18 1.10 0.47 -4.42
CA LEU A 18 1.97 1.33 -3.62
C LEU A 18 3.18 1.81 -4.42
N GLU A 19 3.75 0.99 -5.30
CA GLU A 19 4.82 1.41 -6.21
C GLU A 19 4.39 2.56 -7.12
N GLN A 20 3.19 2.48 -7.71
CA GLN A 20 2.63 3.58 -8.51
C GLN A 20 2.33 4.85 -7.68
N LEU A 21 2.10 4.70 -6.38
CA LEU A 21 1.95 5.80 -5.42
C LEU A 21 3.29 6.34 -4.89
N GLY A 22 4.41 5.94 -5.51
CA GLY A 22 5.75 6.45 -5.24
C GLY A 22 6.53 5.69 -4.17
N PHE A 23 6.04 4.54 -3.71
CA PHE A 23 6.83 3.67 -2.85
C PHE A 23 7.81 2.82 -3.66
N ARG A 24 8.88 2.36 -3.01
CA ARG A 24 9.81 1.37 -3.55
C ARG A 24 10.05 0.27 -2.53
N LEU A 25 10.07 -0.98 -2.97
CA LEU A 25 10.42 -2.11 -2.11
C LEU A 25 11.93 -2.04 -1.76
N VAL A 26 12.26 -2.07 -0.47
CA VAL A 26 13.65 -2.03 0.01
C VAL A 26 14.04 -3.30 0.76
N ARG A 27 13.06 -4.09 1.22
CA ARG A 27 13.30 -5.36 1.87
C ARG A 27 12.14 -6.32 1.65
N GLU A 28 12.48 -7.56 1.33
CA GLU A 28 11.56 -8.69 1.36
C GLU A 28 12.04 -9.73 2.38
N GLY A 29 11.13 -10.20 3.23
CA GLY A 29 11.36 -11.20 4.26
C GLY A 29 10.02 -11.65 4.83
N SER A 30 9.92 -11.96 6.12
CA SER A 30 8.63 -12.26 6.76
C SER A 30 7.61 -11.11 6.66
N HIS A 31 8.13 -9.89 6.48
CA HIS A 31 7.37 -8.70 6.10
C HIS A 31 8.09 -8.02 4.92
N LEU A 32 7.34 -7.28 4.12
CA LEU A 32 7.88 -6.36 3.13
C LEU A 32 8.09 -4.99 3.78
N THR A 33 9.19 -4.33 3.43
CA THR A 33 9.41 -2.92 3.77
C THR A 33 9.48 -2.11 2.48
N MET A 34 8.65 -1.09 2.39
CA MET A 34 8.63 -0.14 1.27
C MET A 34 8.90 1.26 1.78
N VAL A 35 9.54 2.11 0.98
CA VAL A 35 9.80 3.51 1.33
C VAL A 35 9.32 4.46 0.25
N ARG A 36 8.83 5.64 0.63
CA ARG A 36 8.53 6.76 -0.27
C ARG A 36 9.33 7.98 0.17
N GLU A 37 10.01 8.62 -0.77
CA GLU A 37 10.71 9.89 -0.55
C GLU A 37 9.71 11.05 -0.73
N ASN A 38 9.70 11.97 0.22
CA ASN A 38 8.89 13.17 0.18
C ASN A 38 9.68 14.32 -0.47
N PRO A 39 9.00 15.35 -1.03
CA PRO A 39 9.67 16.50 -1.64
C PRO A 39 10.59 17.29 -0.70
N ASP A 40 10.35 17.22 0.61
CA ASP A 40 11.17 17.85 1.65
C ASP A 40 12.42 17.05 2.03
N GLY A 41 12.69 15.93 1.35
CA GLY A 41 13.82 15.03 1.61
C GLY A 41 13.59 14.04 2.75
N THR A 42 12.43 14.06 3.42
CA THR A 42 12.08 13.03 4.40
C THR A 42 11.64 11.73 3.72
N GLN A 43 11.65 10.62 4.47
CA GLN A 43 11.21 9.32 3.98
C GLN A 43 10.12 8.75 4.87
N ILE A 44 9.09 8.16 4.25
CA ILE A 44 8.05 7.38 4.92
C ILE A 44 8.36 5.91 4.69
N SER A 45 8.46 5.13 5.77
CA SER A 45 8.62 3.68 5.72
C SER A 45 7.28 2.99 5.99
N LEU A 46 6.99 1.95 5.22
CA LEU A 46 5.78 1.14 5.29
C LEU A 46 6.16 -0.33 5.44
N THR A 47 5.56 -1.01 6.42
CA THR A 47 5.70 -2.46 6.61
C THR A 47 4.42 -3.18 6.23
N ILE A 48 4.52 -4.20 5.38
CA ILE A 48 3.40 -5.00 4.89
C ILE A 48 3.61 -6.46 5.27
N PRO A 49 2.60 -7.18 5.79
CA PRO A 49 2.70 -8.62 5.99
C PRO A 49 3.02 -9.36 4.69
N ASN A 50 3.96 -10.30 4.71
CA ASN A 50 4.30 -11.10 3.52
C ASN A 50 3.42 -12.37 3.43
N HIS A 51 2.14 -12.17 3.18
CA HIS A 51 1.16 -13.23 2.92
C HIS A 51 0.67 -13.16 1.47
N SER A 52 0.08 -14.23 0.92
CA SER A 52 -0.45 -14.23 -0.46
C SER A 52 -1.49 -13.12 -0.66
N ASP A 53 -2.32 -12.93 0.35
CA ASP A 53 -3.44 -11.99 0.34
C ASP A 53 -3.34 -11.03 1.52
N ILE A 54 -3.80 -9.80 1.27
CA ILE A 54 -3.85 -8.73 2.25
C ILE A 54 -5.31 -8.40 2.50
N ARG A 55 -5.72 -8.50 3.76
CA ARG A 55 -7.07 -8.12 4.20
C ARG A 55 -7.31 -6.63 3.95
N GLY A 56 -8.54 -6.28 3.58
CA GLY A 56 -8.95 -4.88 3.43
C GLY A 56 -8.73 -4.01 4.68
N SER A 57 -8.82 -4.61 5.87
CA SER A 57 -8.49 -3.93 7.14
C SER A 57 -7.01 -3.56 7.24
N THR A 58 -6.11 -4.42 6.76
CA THR A 58 -4.68 -4.15 6.68
C THR A 58 -4.40 -3.04 5.67
N LEU A 59 -5.00 -3.09 4.48
CA LEU A 59 -4.88 -2.03 3.47
C LEU A 59 -5.33 -0.68 4.01
N ARG A 60 -6.45 -0.64 4.74
CA ARG A 60 -6.94 0.57 5.41
C ARG A 60 -5.92 1.12 6.41
N THR A 61 -5.37 0.27 7.28
CA THR A 61 -4.38 0.68 8.27
C THR A 61 -3.12 1.22 7.60
N ILE A 62 -2.64 0.56 6.54
CA ILE A 62 -1.51 1.00 5.74
C ILE A 62 -1.75 2.39 5.17
N CYS A 63 -2.90 2.62 4.51
CA CYS A 63 -3.23 3.91 3.92
C CYS A 63 -3.23 5.05 4.97
N ILE A 64 -3.81 4.80 6.14
CA ILE A 64 -3.81 5.76 7.26
C ILE A 64 -2.39 6.08 7.73
N GLN A 65 -1.53 5.06 7.89
CA GLN A 65 -0.17 5.24 8.37
C GLN A 65 0.69 6.11 7.45
N VAL A 66 0.46 6.02 6.13
CA VAL A 66 1.28 6.71 5.12
C VAL A 66 0.59 7.94 4.51
N GLY A 67 -0.57 8.32 5.06
CA GLY A 67 -1.32 9.48 4.61
C GLY A 67 -1.85 9.38 3.18
N ILE A 68 -2.15 8.17 2.70
CA ILE A 68 -2.85 7.96 1.42
C ILE A 68 -4.34 7.88 1.69
N THR A 69 -5.15 8.64 0.95
CA THR A 69 -6.59 8.51 1.06
C THR A 69 -7.05 7.20 0.43
N ARG A 70 -8.17 6.65 0.93
CA ARG A 70 -8.76 5.44 0.35
C ARG A 70 -9.04 5.60 -1.15
N ASP A 71 -9.55 6.76 -1.55
CA ASP A 71 -9.98 6.99 -2.93
C ASP A 71 -8.78 7.08 -3.88
N GLU A 72 -7.67 7.70 -3.45
CA GLU A 72 -6.39 7.67 -4.18
C GLU A 72 -5.88 6.23 -4.36
N PHE A 73 -5.91 5.43 -3.29
CA PHE A 73 -5.49 4.03 -3.36
C PHE A 73 -6.38 3.23 -4.32
N LEU A 74 -7.70 3.32 -4.17
CA LEU A 74 -8.64 2.53 -4.96
C LEU A 74 -8.63 2.92 -6.43
N LYS A 75 -8.46 4.20 -6.75
CA LYS A 75 -8.30 4.64 -8.14
C LYS A 75 -7.16 3.90 -8.84
N VAL A 76 -5.99 3.87 -8.20
CA VAL A 76 -4.82 3.17 -8.74
C VAL A 76 -5.01 1.66 -8.73
N TYR A 77 -5.60 1.11 -7.66
CA TYR A 77 -5.83 -0.32 -7.51
C TYR A 77 -6.78 -0.90 -8.56
N GLU A 78 -7.86 -0.18 -8.88
CA GLU A 78 -8.92 -0.60 -9.82
C GLU A 78 -8.53 -0.42 -11.29
N GLU A 79 -7.63 0.53 -11.60
CA GLU A 79 -7.08 0.76 -12.95
C GLU A 79 -6.05 -0.30 -13.39
N MET A 80 -5.61 -1.19 -12.49
CA MET A 80 -4.72 -2.32 -12.77
C MET A 80 -5.45 -3.60 -13.13
#